data_AF-A0AAV4KPM1-F1
#
_entry.id   AF-A0AAV4KPM1-F1
#
_cell.length_a   1.000
_cell.length_b   1.000
_cell.length_c   1.000
_cell.angle_alpha   90.00
_cell.angle_beta   90.00
_cell.angle_gamma   90.00
#
_symmetry.space_group_name_H-M   'P 1'
#
loop_
_entity.id
_entity.type
_entity.pdbx_description
1 polymer ?
#
loop_
_entity_poly.entity_id
_entity_poly.type
_entity_poly.pdbx_seq_one_letter_code
_entity_poly.pdbx_strand_id
1 'polypeptide(L)'
;MDAAVPGPPTPVPAGSRMNPPRRRSWRTPADVAPDSAAAEQLRLLDGFASGRITAADFALGWHPARRASTANGERLHGPLYALFNEVFMILEDYTHDPSLREEGDLSDAELLAAVKSLTRG
;
A
#
# COMPACT_ATOMS: atom_id res chain seq x y z
N MET A 1 -2.19 -61.54 26.83
CA MET A 1 -2.56 -60.12 26.85
C MET A 1 -1.30 -59.36 27.24
N ASP A 2 -0.55 -58.86 26.26
CA ASP A 2 0.48 -57.86 26.50
C ASP A 2 0.55 -57.02 25.24
N ALA A 3 0.01 -55.80 25.33
CA ALA A 3 -0.07 -54.86 24.23
C ALA A 3 1.28 -54.17 24.08
N ALA A 4 1.84 -54.24 22.87
CA ALA A 4 3.05 -53.53 22.48
C ALA A 4 2.83 -52.01 22.63
N VAL A 5 3.66 -51.37 23.47
CA VAL A 5 3.74 -49.92 23.63
C VAL A 5 4.51 -49.35 22.42
N PRO A 6 3.96 -48.40 21.64
CA PRO A 6 4.69 -47.78 20.54
C PRO A 6 5.77 -46.81 21.07
N GLY A 7 6.95 -46.85 20.45
CA GLY A 7 8.09 -45.99 20.75
C GLY A 7 7.85 -44.50 20.47
N PRO A 8 8.73 -43.61 20.95
CA PRO A 8 8.52 -42.16 20.90
C PRO A 8 8.51 -41.61 19.46
N PRO A 9 7.76 -40.53 19.19
CA PRO A 9 7.69 -39.96 17.86
C PRO A 9 9.01 -39.29 17.45
N THR A 10 9.39 -39.49 16.19
CA THR A 10 10.50 -38.81 15.50
C THR A 10 10.36 -37.28 15.53
N PRO A 11 11.44 -36.52 15.73
CA PRO A 11 11.39 -35.06 15.64
C PRO A 11 11.24 -34.61 14.18
N VAL A 12 10.22 -33.77 13.93
CA VAL A 12 10.05 -33.06 12.65
C VAL A 12 11.09 -31.93 12.53
N PRO A 13 11.77 -31.74 11.38
CA PRO A 13 12.61 -30.58 11.16
C PRO A 13 11.72 -29.43 10.65
N ALA A 14 11.09 -28.68 11.55
CA ALA A 14 10.44 -27.43 11.18
C ALA A 14 11.46 -26.29 11.23
N GLY A 15 12.24 -26.19 10.14
CA GLY A 15 12.99 -25.00 9.82
C GLY A 15 12.04 -23.85 9.48
N SER A 16 11.43 -23.26 10.50
CA SER A 16 10.90 -21.90 10.40
C SER A 16 11.98 -20.99 10.94
N ARG A 17 12.74 -20.37 10.03
CA ARG A 17 13.39 -19.09 10.36
C ARG A 17 12.27 -18.19 10.87
N MET A 18 12.18 -18.03 12.18
CA MET A 18 11.46 -16.94 12.81
C MET A 18 12.08 -15.67 12.23
N ASN A 19 11.48 -15.16 11.17
CA ASN A 19 11.72 -13.82 10.69
C ASN A 19 11.34 -12.91 11.86
N PRO A 20 12.28 -12.22 12.51
CA PRO A 20 11.94 -11.44 13.69
C PRO A 20 10.89 -10.39 13.31
N PRO A 21 9.82 -10.18 14.09
CA PRO A 21 8.88 -9.10 13.83
C PRO A 21 9.60 -7.78 14.15
N ARG A 22 10.29 -7.25 13.16
CA ARG A 22 11.02 -5.96 13.25
C ARG A 22 10.80 -5.14 11.99
N ARG A 23 9.54 -4.93 11.62
CA ARG A 23 9.17 -3.69 10.92
C ARG A 23 8.30 -2.91 11.89
N ARG A 24 9.01 -2.18 12.76
CA ARG A 24 8.46 -1.30 13.78
C ARG A 24 7.85 -0.08 13.10
N SER A 25 6.78 -0.31 12.33
CA SER A 25 5.93 0.62 11.60
C SER A 25 6.67 1.65 10.71
N TRP A 26 6.22 1.88 9.48
CA TRP A 26 6.88 2.85 8.57
C TRP A 26 6.26 4.23 8.75
N ARG A 27 7.09 5.22 9.13
CA ARG A 27 6.64 6.59 9.46
C ARG A 27 6.93 7.58 8.34
N THR A 28 7.99 7.31 7.61
CA THR A 28 8.51 8.16 6.53
C THR A 28 8.71 7.32 5.26
N PRO A 29 8.70 7.94 4.07
CA PRO A 29 8.98 7.23 2.82
C PRO A 29 10.30 6.44 2.83
N ALA A 30 11.32 6.95 3.52
CA ALA A 30 12.63 6.31 3.62
C ALA A 30 12.62 4.99 4.42
N ASP A 31 11.59 4.75 5.25
CA ASP A 31 11.47 3.52 6.04
C ASP A 31 10.89 2.35 5.22
N VAL A 32 10.27 2.65 4.08
CA VAL A 32 9.52 1.69 3.27
C VAL A 32 10.48 0.77 2.52
N ALA A 33 10.18 -0.54 2.55
CA ALA A 33 10.98 -1.50 1.80
C ALA A 33 10.79 -1.28 0.28
N PRO A 34 11.86 -1.20 -0.53
CA PRO A 34 11.77 -0.83 -1.95
C PRO A 34 10.88 -1.75 -2.81
N ASP A 35 10.74 -3.00 -2.41
CA ASP A 35 9.95 -4.06 -3.08
C ASP A 35 8.53 -4.20 -2.51
N SER A 36 8.11 -3.32 -1.60
CA SER A 36 6.79 -3.39 -0.95
C SER A 36 5.67 -2.73 -1.75
N ALA A 37 4.43 -3.04 -1.41
CA ALA A 37 3.26 -2.41 -2.03
C ALA A 37 3.11 -0.93 -1.62
N ALA A 38 3.56 -0.54 -0.42
CA ALA A 38 3.72 0.85 -0.04
C ALA A 38 4.77 1.60 -0.87
N ALA A 39 5.86 0.93 -1.31
CA ALA A 39 6.81 1.54 -2.23
C ALA A 39 6.19 1.76 -3.62
N GLU A 40 5.30 0.88 -4.08
CA GLU A 40 4.50 1.10 -5.29
C GLU A 40 3.61 2.34 -5.16
N GLN A 41 2.88 2.49 -4.04
CA GLN A 41 2.09 3.70 -3.78
C GLN A 41 2.95 4.98 -3.82
N LEU A 42 4.16 4.96 -3.25
CA LEU A 42 5.09 6.09 -3.35
C LEU A 42 5.55 6.37 -4.79
N ARG A 43 5.82 5.33 -5.58
CA ARG A 43 6.20 5.46 -7.00
C ARG A 43 5.07 6.05 -7.84
N LEU A 44 3.83 5.62 -7.59
CA LEU A 44 2.63 6.17 -8.21
C LEU A 44 2.46 7.65 -7.85
N LEU A 45 2.58 7.99 -6.56
CA LEU A 45 2.47 9.36 -6.05
C LEU A 45 3.49 10.29 -6.71
N ASP A 46 4.77 9.90 -6.71
CA ASP A 46 5.86 10.67 -7.31
C ASP A 46 5.72 10.76 -8.84
N GLY A 47 5.35 9.64 -9.49
CA GLY A 47 5.07 9.60 -10.92
C GLY A 47 3.97 10.57 -11.33
N PHE A 48 2.87 10.61 -10.58
CA PHE A 48 1.75 11.49 -10.89
C PHE A 48 2.08 12.95 -10.57
N ALA A 49 2.65 13.23 -9.39
CA ALA A 49 3.04 14.59 -9.00
C ALA A 49 4.07 15.21 -9.98
N SER A 50 4.96 14.38 -10.54
CA SER A 50 5.95 14.77 -11.56
C SER A 50 5.38 14.83 -12.98
N GLY A 51 4.13 14.42 -13.21
CA GLY A 51 3.50 14.36 -14.54
C GLY A 51 4.03 13.25 -15.45
N ARG A 52 4.66 12.21 -14.89
CA ARG A 52 5.16 11.04 -15.64
C ARG A 52 4.09 10.00 -15.94
N ILE A 53 3.02 9.96 -15.14
CA ILE A 53 1.85 9.10 -15.36
C ILE A 53 0.59 9.96 -15.38
N THR A 54 -0.46 9.46 -16.04
CA THR A 54 -1.75 10.16 -16.11
C THR A 54 -2.53 10.04 -14.79
N ALA A 55 -3.58 10.85 -14.62
CA ALA A 55 -4.51 10.74 -13.49
C ALA A 55 -5.23 9.38 -13.47
N ALA A 56 -5.61 8.86 -14.63
CA ALA A 56 -6.21 7.54 -14.76
C ALA A 56 -5.23 6.42 -14.36
N ASP A 57 -3.98 6.45 -14.84
CA ASP A 57 -2.96 5.46 -14.45
C ASP A 57 -2.69 5.49 -12.94
N PHE A 58 -2.66 6.69 -12.36
CA PHE A 58 -2.49 6.88 -10.93
C PHE A 58 -3.64 6.26 -10.14
N ALA A 59 -4.89 6.59 -10.47
CA ALA A 59 -6.08 6.07 -9.80
C ALA A 59 -6.19 4.54 -9.92
N LEU A 60 -5.99 4.02 -11.14
CA LEU A 60 -6.04 2.58 -11.41
C LEU A 60 -4.93 1.81 -10.68
N GLY A 61 -3.74 2.41 -10.52
CA GLY A 61 -2.62 1.80 -9.81
C GLY A 61 -2.73 1.88 -8.28
N TRP A 62 -3.32 2.95 -7.75
CA TRP A 62 -3.33 3.24 -6.32
C TRP A 62 -4.13 2.21 -5.50
N HIS A 63 -5.38 1.93 -5.89
CA HIS A 63 -6.24 1.03 -5.11
C HIS A 63 -5.70 -0.43 -5.05
N PRO A 64 -5.21 -1.04 -6.14
CA PRO A 64 -4.53 -2.34 -6.07
C PRO A 64 -3.32 -2.34 -5.14
N ALA A 65 -2.46 -1.33 -5.23
CA ALA A 65 -1.26 -1.24 -4.39
C ALA A 65 -1.63 -1.08 -2.90
N ARG A 66 -2.66 -0.27 -2.59
CA ARG A 66 -3.20 -0.14 -1.23
C ARG A 66 -3.74 -1.47 -0.70
N ARG A 67 -4.52 -2.21 -1.51
CA ARG A 67 -5.03 -3.54 -1.13
C ARG A 67 -3.90 -4.53 -0.88
N ALA A 68 -2.87 -4.54 -1.73
CA ALA A 68 -1.69 -5.39 -1.57
C ALA A 68 -0.92 -5.05 -0.29
N SER A 69 -0.75 -3.77 0.04
CA SER A 69 -0.12 -3.32 1.29
C SER A 69 -0.85 -3.86 2.51
N THR A 70 -2.19 -3.80 2.52
CA THR A 70 -3.00 -4.38 3.60
C THR A 70 -2.89 -5.90 3.66
N ALA A 71 -2.96 -6.59 2.51
CA ALA A 71 -2.85 -8.05 2.43
C ALA A 71 -1.48 -8.57 2.90
N ASN A 72 -0.40 -7.82 2.63
CA ASN A 72 0.96 -8.12 3.07
C ASN A 72 1.20 -7.81 4.57
N GLY A 73 0.24 -7.19 5.25
CA GLY A 73 0.39 -6.74 6.64
C GLY A 73 1.39 -5.59 6.80
N GLU A 74 1.63 -4.80 5.75
CA GLU A 74 2.50 -3.62 5.80
C GLU A 74 1.91 -2.58 6.75
N ARG A 75 2.67 -2.20 7.80
CA ARG A 75 2.18 -1.30 8.85
C ARG A 75 2.70 0.12 8.63
N LEU A 76 1.86 0.97 8.07
CA LEU A 76 2.07 2.42 7.99
C LEU A 76 1.58 3.10 9.27
N HIS A 77 2.22 4.21 9.66
CA HIS A 77 1.75 5.03 10.78
C HIS A 77 2.23 6.49 10.67
N GLY A 78 1.66 7.37 11.49
CA GLY A 78 2.07 8.77 11.54
C GLY A 78 1.86 9.49 10.21
N PRO A 79 2.77 10.41 9.82
CA PRO A 79 2.63 11.23 8.62
C PRO A 79 2.46 10.41 7.33
N LEU A 80 3.20 9.31 7.17
CA LEU A 80 3.08 8.47 5.98
C LEU A 80 1.69 7.81 5.86
N TYR A 81 1.13 7.34 6.98
CA TYR A 81 -0.23 6.82 6.98
C TYR A 81 -1.25 7.92 6.67
N ALA A 82 -1.09 9.11 7.25
CA ALA A 82 -1.97 10.24 7.00
C ALA A 82 -1.97 10.62 5.51
N LEU A 83 -0.79 10.76 4.90
CA LEU A 83 -0.63 11.02 3.48
C LEU A 83 -1.35 9.97 2.61
N PHE A 84 -1.13 8.68 2.88
CA PHE A 84 -1.76 7.61 2.11
C PHE A 84 -3.27 7.58 2.30
N ASN A 85 -3.76 7.96 3.48
CA ASN A 85 -5.18 8.07 3.75
C ASN A 85 -5.80 9.26 3.02
N GLU A 86 -5.15 10.42 3.04
CA GLU A 86 -5.63 11.63 2.35
C GLU A 86 -5.66 11.44 0.83
N VAL A 87 -4.64 10.83 0.24
CA VAL A 87 -4.64 10.48 -1.18
C VAL A 87 -5.77 9.50 -1.51
N PHE A 88 -6.03 8.52 -0.64
CA PHE A 88 -7.16 7.62 -0.81
C PHE A 88 -8.49 8.39 -0.80
N MET A 89 -8.71 9.29 0.18
CA MET A 89 -9.93 10.09 0.24
C MET A 89 -10.12 10.97 -1.00
N ILE A 90 -9.06 11.61 -1.50
CA ILE A 90 -9.11 12.42 -2.72
C ILE A 90 -9.51 11.57 -3.94
N LEU A 91 -9.01 10.34 -4.03
CA LEU A 91 -9.33 9.46 -5.14
C LEU A 91 -10.77 8.96 -5.12
N GLU A 92 -11.45 8.97 -3.97
CA GLU A 92 -12.89 8.67 -3.91
C GLU A 92 -13.74 9.73 -4.62
N ASP A 93 -13.23 10.97 -4.73
CA ASP A 93 -13.86 12.07 -5.47
C ASP A 93 -13.41 12.12 -6.95
N TYR A 94 -12.63 11.14 -7.44
CA TYR A 94 -12.10 11.13 -8.82
C TYR A 94 -12.63 9.95 -9.63
N THR A 95 -13.32 10.25 -10.73
CA THR A 95 -13.72 9.26 -11.72
C THR A 95 -12.77 9.24 -12.92
N HIS A 96 -12.03 8.14 -13.06
CA HIS A 96 -11.09 7.90 -14.17
C HIS A 96 -11.77 7.64 -15.51
N ASP A 97 -13.00 7.10 -15.52
CA ASP A 97 -13.80 6.92 -16.74
C ASP A 97 -14.62 8.20 -17.04
N PRO A 98 -14.29 8.95 -18.11
CA PRO A 98 -14.99 10.20 -18.41
C PRO A 98 -16.49 10.03 -18.67
N SER A 99 -16.94 8.83 -19.05
CA SER A 99 -18.35 8.54 -19.31
C SER A 99 -19.18 8.35 -18.05
N LEU A 100 -18.51 8.09 -16.92
CA LEU A 100 -19.13 7.89 -15.60
C LEU A 100 -18.96 9.11 -14.69
N ARG A 101 -18.33 10.18 -15.18
CA ARG A 101 -18.02 11.37 -14.38
C ARG A 101 -19.29 12.14 -14.04
N GLU A 102 -19.48 12.43 -12.75
CA GLU A 102 -20.61 13.19 -12.22
C GLU A 102 -20.25 14.67 -11.98
N GLU A 103 -21.28 15.51 -11.80
CA GLU A 103 -21.09 16.90 -11.40
C GLU A 103 -20.55 16.96 -9.96
N GLY A 104 -19.31 17.39 -9.80
CA GLY A 104 -18.61 17.42 -8.51
C GLY A 104 -17.36 16.54 -8.47
N ASP A 105 -17.22 15.60 -9.41
CA ASP A 105 -16.00 14.80 -9.54
C ASP A 105 -14.79 15.67 -9.91
N LEU A 106 -13.63 15.32 -9.36
CA LEU A 106 -12.38 15.97 -9.68
C LEU A 106 -12.00 15.74 -11.16
N SER A 107 -11.54 16.81 -11.80
CA SER A 107 -10.77 16.72 -13.03
C SER A 107 -9.33 16.24 -12.76
N ASP A 108 -8.65 15.77 -13.81
CA ASP A 108 -7.24 15.40 -13.74
C ASP A 108 -6.34 16.52 -13.18
N ALA A 109 -6.66 17.78 -13.53
CA ALA A 109 -5.92 18.95 -13.08
C ALA A 109 -6.16 19.26 -11.59
N GLU A 110 -7.41 19.12 -11.13
CA GLU A 110 -7.76 19.31 -9.71
C GLU A 110 -7.16 18.20 -8.85
N LEU A 111 -7.21 16.95 -9.31
CA LEU A 111 -6.52 15.83 -8.67
C LEU A 111 -5.02 16.08 -8.54
N LEU A 112 -4.38 16.55 -9.62
CA LEU A 112 -2.95 16.88 -9.59
C LEU A 112 -2.62 18.01 -8.62
N ALA A 113 -3.46 19.05 -8.57
CA ALA A 113 -3.30 20.17 -7.65
C ALA A 113 -3.45 19.72 -6.18
N ALA A 114 -4.43 18.88 -5.89
CA ALA A 114 -4.65 18.31 -4.57
C ALA A 114 -3.45 17.45 -4.12
N VAL A 115 -3.00 16.51 -4.96
CA VAL A 115 -1.83 15.66 -4.67
C VAL A 115 -0.54 16.46 -4.48
N LYS A 116 -0.30 17.50 -5.30
CA LYS A 116 0.85 18.39 -5.14
C LYS A 116 0.80 19.19 -3.85
N SER A 117 -0.38 19.56 -3.38
CA SER A 117 -0.54 20.28 -2.12
C SER A 117 -0.18 19.39 -0.93
N LEU A 118 -0.52 18.09 -0.97
CA LEU A 118 -0.17 17.12 0.07
C LEU A 118 1.32 16.81 0.16
N THR A 119 2.03 16.83 -0.97
CA THR A 119 3.45 16.46 -1.05
C THR A 119 4.41 17.63 -0.80
N ARG A 120 3.89 18.86 -0.71
CA ARG A 120 4.66 20.09 -0.44
C ARG A 120 4.57 20.56 1.01
N GLY A 121 3.74 19.93 1.85
CA GLY A 121 3.63 20.18 3.29
C GLY A 121 4.59 19.33 4.11
#